data_AF-A0A962M9V3-F1
#
_entry.id   AF-A0A962M9V3-F1
#
_cell.length_a   1.000
_cell.length_b   1.000
_cell.length_c   1.000
_cell.angle_alpha   90.00
_cell.angle_beta   90.00
_cell.angle_gamma   90.00
#
_symmetry.space_group_name_H-M   'P 1'
#
loop_
_entity.id
_entity.type
_entity.pdbx_description
1 polymer ?
#
loop_
_entity_poly.entity_id
_entity_poly.type
_entity_poly.pdbx_seq_one_letter_code
_entity_poly.pdbx_strand_id
1 'polypeptide(L)'
;HLRLEHRLAPAWSSDWLSAAGREKLRRYGIAPPAEKTGDQPGIRSLKLTRRTLVITCPRCGSGQTEKISEFGSTPCKAQYRCSDCLEPFDYFKCI
;
A
#
# COMPACT_ATOMS: atom_id res chain seq x y z
N HIS A 1 14.02 22.50 24.58
CA HIS A 1 12.54 22.54 24.62
C HIS A 1 12.01 21.96 23.32
N LEU A 2 11.14 20.95 23.37
CA LEU A 2 10.47 20.39 22.19
C LEU A 2 9.14 21.14 21.99
N ARG A 3 8.86 21.61 20.77
CA ARG A 3 7.57 22.21 20.41
C ARG A 3 6.81 21.25 19.51
N LEU A 4 5.61 20.86 19.92
CA LEU A 4 4.69 20.05 19.12
C LEU A 4 3.66 20.96 18.45
N GLU A 5 3.39 20.76 17.17
CA GLU A 5 2.37 21.50 16.42
C GLU A 5 1.33 20.53 15.84
N HIS A 6 0.05 20.80 16.07
CA HIS A 6 -1.05 20.02 15.53
C HIS A 6 -1.50 20.59 14.19
N ARG A 7 -1.52 19.74 13.15
CA ARG A 7 -1.94 20.12 11.80
C ARG A 7 -2.99 19.14 11.28
N LEU A 8 -4.19 19.63 10.99
CA LEU A 8 -5.29 18.82 10.44
C LEU A 8 -5.36 18.87 8.90
N ALA A 9 -4.73 19.87 8.28
CA ALA A 9 -4.74 20.09 6.84
C ALA A 9 -3.35 20.47 6.29
N PRO A 10 -2.92 19.94 5.14
CA PRO A 10 -3.61 18.90 4.35
C PRO A 10 -3.67 17.56 5.08
N ALA A 11 -4.68 16.74 4.76
CA ALA A 11 -4.77 15.39 5.29
C ALA A 11 -3.54 14.58 4.84
N TRP A 12 -3.07 13.68 5.70
CA TRP A 12 -1.99 12.77 5.36
C TRP A 12 -2.36 11.89 4.16
N SER A 13 -1.41 11.67 3.25
CA SER A 13 -1.57 10.76 2.11
C SER A 13 -0.34 9.88 1.93
N SER A 14 -0.55 8.67 1.44
CA SER A 14 0.53 7.74 1.07
C SER A 14 1.46 8.29 -0.02
N ASP A 15 1.03 9.33 -0.75
CA ASP A 15 1.87 10.05 -1.72
C ASP A 15 3.12 10.68 -1.05
N TRP A 16 3.05 10.96 0.25
CA TRP A 16 4.16 11.56 0.99
C TRP A 16 5.28 10.56 1.33
N LEU A 17 5.08 9.27 1.03
CA LEU A 17 6.10 8.26 1.24
C LEU A 17 7.20 8.39 0.19
N SER A 18 8.40 8.74 0.63
CA SER A 18 9.58 8.86 -0.24
C SER A 18 9.95 7.53 -0.90
N ALA A 19 10.69 7.59 -2.02
CA ALA A 19 11.20 6.40 -2.70
C ALA A 19 12.03 5.51 -1.75
N ALA A 20 12.87 6.11 -0.90
CA ALA A 20 13.62 5.39 0.12
C ALA A 20 12.70 4.73 1.18
N GLY A 21 11.59 5.37 1.55
CA GLY A 21 10.58 4.79 2.43
C GLY A 21 9.88 3.59 1.81
N ARG A 22 9.50 3.69 0.54
CA ARG A 22 8.91 2.58 -0.24
C ARG A 22 9.86 1.39 -0.32
N GLU A 23 11.12 1.64 -0.60
CA GLU A 23 12.14 0.58 -0.67
C GLU A 23 12.38 -0.08 0.70
N LYS A 24 12.37 0.70 1.79
CA LYS A 24 12.47 0.13 3.15
C LYS A 24 11.29 -0.79 3.47
N LEU A 25 10.06 -0.41 3.11
CA LEU A 25 8.89 -1.29 3.26
C LEU A 25 9.08 -2.59 2.47
N ARG A 26 9.49 -2.48 1.20
CA ARG A 26 9.73 -3.64 0.33
C ARG A 26 10.77 -4.58 0.92
N ARG A 27 11.91 -4.06 1.38
CA ARG A 27 12.98 -4.85 2.04
C ARG A 27 12.51 -5.51 3.33
N TYR A 28 11.61 -4.87 4.06
CA TYR A 28 10.98 -5.45 5.24
C TYR A 28 9.95 -6.55 4.89
N GLY A 29 9.61 -6.73 3.61
CA GLY A 29 8.62 -7.72 3.16
C GLY A 29 7.19 -7.20 3.13
N ILE A 30 6.99 -5.87 3.22
CA ILE A 30 5.68 -5.23 3.06
C ILE A 30 5.62 -4.58 1.68
N ALA A 31 4.59 -4.91 0.89
CA ALA A 31 4.33 -4.24 -0.37
C ALA A 31 3.90 -2.78 -0.10
N PRO A 32 4.63 -1.78 -0.64
CA PRO A 32 4.28 -0.38 -0.47
C PRO A 32 2.95 -0.06 -1.18
N PRO A 33 2.25 1.03 -0.80
CA PRO A 33 1.04 1.48 -1.49
C PRO A 33 1.31 1.65 -2.99
N ALA A 34 0.40 1.13 -3.82
CA ALA A 34 0.50 1.27 -5.26
C ALA A 34 0.57 2.75 -5.65
N GLU A 35 1.45 3.08 -6.59
CA GLU A 35 1.50 4.43 -7.16
C GLU A 35 0.18 4.72 -7.88
N LYS A 36 -0.31 5.95 -7.76
CA LYS A 36 -1.53 6.38 -8.43
C LYS A 36 -1.27 6.42 -9.95
N THR A 37 -1.61 5.36 -10.67
CA THR A 37 -1.66 5.40 -12.13
C THR A 37 -2.93 6.17 -12.53
N GLY A 38 -2.77 7.44 -12.92
CA GLY A 38 -3.77 8.22 -13.65
C GLY A 38 -4.62 9.21 -12.82
N ASP A 39 -4.53 10.48 -13.23
CA ASP A 39 -5.32 11.64 -12.83
C ASP A 39 -6.82 11.34 -12.68
N GLN A 40 -7.32 11.37 -11.45
CA GLN A 40 -8.64 11.94 -11.14
C GLN A 40 -8.60 12.46 -9.69
N PRO A 41 -8.58 13.79 -9.47
CA PRO A 41 -8.73 14.35 -8.14
C PRO A 41 -10.18 14.13 -7.68
N GLY A 42 -10.38 13.33 -6.64
CA GLY A 42 -11.65 13.34 -5.89
C GLY A 42 -12.42 12.03 -5.75
N ILE A 43 -11.98 10.87 -6.27
CA ILE A 43 -12.61 9.59 -5.89
C ILE A 43 -11.98 9.06 -4.60
N ARG A 44 -12.34 9.73 -3.50
CA ARG A 44 -12.31 9.20 -2.14
C ARG A 44 -13.37 8.11 -2.02
N SER A 45 -12.94 6.93 -1.55
CA SER A 45 -13.80 5.90 -0.98
C SER A 45 -14.76 5.16 -1.93
N LEU A 46 -14.75 3.84 -1.82
CA LEU A 46 -15.95 3.01 -2.00
C LEU A 46 -16.53 2.85 -3.42
N LYS A 47 -15.73 2.89 -4.49
CA LYS A 47 -16.11 2.12 -5.69
C LYS A 47 -15.50 0.73 -5.60
N LEU A 48 -16.34 -0.21 -5.20
CA LEU A 48 -16.27 -1.67 -5.31
C LEU A 48 -16.02 -2.16 -6.77
N THR A 49 -15.51 -1.31 -7.65
CA THR A 49 -15.06 -1.70 -8.98
C THR A 49 -13.59 -2.00 -8.84
N ARG A 50 -13.25 -3.28 -9.03
CA ARG A 50 -11.89 -3.83 -9.11
C ARG A 50 -11.05 -2.99 -10.10
N ARG A 51 -10.48 -1.86 -9.66
CA ARG A 51 -9.26 -1.34 -10.27
C ARG A 51 -8.26 -2.45 -10.05
N THR A 52 -7.81 -3.07 -11.13
CA THR A 52 -6.77 -4.12 -11.11
C THR A 52 -5.45 -3.47 -10.69
N LEU A 53 -5.36 -3.13 -9.41
CA LEU A 53 -4.11 -2.72 -8.79
C LEU A 53 -3.23 -3.96 -8.76
N VAL A 54 -2.20 -3.97 -9.61
CA VAL A 54 -1.21 -5.03 -9.63
C VAL A 54 -0.28 -4.80 -8.44
N ILE A 55 -0.45 -5.61 -7.39
CA ILE A 55 0.41 -5.56 -6.21
C ILE A 55 1.60 -6.47 -6.47
N THR A 56 2.80 -5.90 -6.41
CA THR A 56 4.03 -6.65 -6.67
C THR A 56 4.52 -7.33 -5.39
N CYS A 57 4.89 -8.61 -5.49
CA CYS A 57 5.48 -9.35 -4.38
C CYS A 57 6.82 -8.70 -3.96
N PRO A 58 6.99 -8.31 -2.69
CA PRO A 58 8.21 -7.64 -2.23
C PRO A 58 9.44 -8.56 -2.24
N ARG A 59 9.23 -9.88 -2.23
CA ARG A 59 10.29 -10.89 -2.16
C ARG A 59 10.85 -11.28 -3.53
N CYS A 60 9.98 -11.63 -4.50
CA CYS A 60 10.40 -12.08 -5.83
C CYS A 60 10.15 -11.08 -6.96
N GLY A 61 9.40 -10.00 -6.71
CA GLY A 61 9.08 -9.01 -7.74
C GLY A 61 7.96 -9.42 -8.70
N SER A 62 7.30 -10.57 -8.49
CA SER A 62 6.18 -10.99 -9.34
C SER A 62 4.94 -10.11 -9.15
N GLY A 63 4.22 -9.84 -10.25
CA GLY A 63 2.89 -9.23 -10.24
C GLY A 63 1.74 -10.24 -10.07
N GLN A 64 2.03 -11.55 -10.06
CA GLN A 64 1.04 -12.61 -9.86
C GLN A 64 0.75 -12.76 -8.36
N THR A 65 -0.13 -11.90 -7.85
CA THR A 65 -0.50 -11.90 -6.44
C THR A 65 -2.02 -11.91 -6.29
N GLU A 66 -2.49 -12.58 -5.24
CA GLU A 66 -3.90 -12.67 -4.91
C GLU A 66 -4.13 -12.11 -3.49
N LYS A 67 -5.25 -11.42 -3.31
CA LYS A 67 -5.66 -10.94 -2.00
C LYS A 67 -6.29 -12.09 -1.23
N ILE A 68 -5.75 -12.39 -0.05
CA ILE A 68 -6.26 -13.40 0.87
C ILE A 68 -7.27 -12.79 1.85
N SER A 69 -6.98 -11.57 2.34
CA SER A 69 -7.82 -10.86 3.30
C SER A 69 -7.72 -9.35 3.09
N GLU A 70 -8.84 -8.64 3.31
CA GLU A 70 -8.86 -7.17 3.32
C GLU A 70 -8.13 -6.56 4.52
N PHE A 71 -7.82 -7.39 5.52
CA PHE A 71 -7.14 -7.02 6.76
C PHE A 71 -5.91 -7.92 6.97
N GLY A 72 -4.76 -7.28 7.16
CA GLY A 72 -3.50 -7.93 7.53
C GLY A 72 -3.14 -7.68 8.99
N SER A 73 -1.84 -7.50 9.28
CA SER A 73 -1.35 -7.23 10.65
C SER A 73 -1.89 -5.94 11.29
N THR A 74 -2.41 -5.01 10.49
CA THR A 74 -3.04 -3.77 10.95
C THR A 74 -4.21 -3.41 10.04
N PRO A 75 -5.22 -2.62 10.48
CA PRO A 75 -6.37 -2.27 9.65
C PRO A 75 -6.04 -1.55 8.33
N CYS A 76 -4.93 -0.80 8.29
CA CYS A 76 -4.45 -0.12 7.09
C CYS A 76 -3.69 -1.04 6.11
N LYS A 77 -3.50 -2.31 6.45
CA LYS A 77 -2.87 -3.33 5.60
C LYS A 77 -3.88 -4.39 5.17
N ALA A 78 -3.68 -4.95 4.00
CA ALA A 78 -4.39 -6.13 3.49
C ALA A 78 -3.38 -7.27 3.29
N GLN A 79 -3.83 -8.52 3.44
CA GLN A 79 -2.98 -9.70 3.30
C GLN A 79 -3.06 -10.26 1.88
N TYR A 80 -1.90 -10.55 1.31
CA TYR A 80 -1.74 -11.12 -0.03
C TYR A 80 -0.88 -12.37 0.00
N ARG A 81 -0.97 -13.16 -1.07
CA ARG A 81 -0.07 -14.28 -1.38
C ARG A 81 0.44 -14.14 -2.80
N CYS A 82 1.72 -14.42 -3.01
CA CYS A 82 2.30 -14.53 -4.34
C CYS A 82 2.04 -15.91 -4.94
N SER A 83 1.60 -16.00 -6.18
CA SER A 83 1.40 -17.29 -6.85
C SER A 83 2.70 -17.91 -7.37
N ASP A 84 3.74 -17.10 -7.59
CA ASP A 84 5.03 -17.59 -8.13
C ASP A 84 5.97 -18.13 -7.04
N CYS A 85 6.10 -17.41 -5.92
CA CYS A 85 6.94 -17.85 -4.80
C CYS A 85 6.16 -18.40 -3.60
N LEU A 86 4.82 -18.39 -3.65
CA LEU A 86 3.91 -18.91 -2.61
C LEU A 86 3.98 -18.20 -1.26
N GLU A 87 4.80 -17.17 -1.13
CA GLU A 87 5.00 -16.46 0.13
C GLU A 87 3.83 -15.49 0.43
N PRO A 88 3.31 -15.49 1.67
CA PRO A 88 2.38 -14.48 2.13
C PRO A 88 3.09 -13.15 2.45
N PHE A 89 2.41 -12.03 2.25
CA PHE A 89 2.91 -10.71 2.60
C PHE A 89 1.79 -9.71 2.88
N ASP A 90 2.12 -8.63 3.58
CA ASP A 90 1.21 -7.51 3.80
C ASP A 90 1.36 -6.44 2.72
N TYR A 91 0.24 -5.82 2.33
CA TYR A 91 0.17 -4.65 1.45
C TYR A 91 -0.41 -3.47 2.21
N PHE A 92 0.25 -2.30 2.17
CA PHE A 92 -0.34 -1.07 2.69
C PHE A 92 -1.38 -0.51 1.71
N LYS A 93 -2.63 -0.38 2.17
CA LYS A 93 -3.73 0.18 1.37
C LYS A 93 -3.53 1.68 1.14
N CYS A 94 -3.88 2.15 -0.05
CA CYS A 94 -3.97 3.58 -0.34
C CYS A 94 -5.18 4.19 0.40
N ILE A 95 -4.99 5.37 1.00
CA ILE A 95 -6.04 6.20 1.62
C ILE A 95 -6.22 7.49 0.84
#